data_AF-Q312F2-F1
#
_entry.id   AF-Q312F2-F1
#
_cell.length_a   1.000
_cell.length_b   1.000
_cell.length_c   1.000
_cell.angle_alpha   90.00
_cell.angle_beta   90.00
_cell.angle_gamma   90.00
#
_symmetry.space_group_name_H-M   'P 1'
#
loop_
_entity.id
_entity.type
_entity.pdbx_description
1 polymer ?
#
loop_
_entity_poly.entity_id
_entity_poly.type
_entity_poly.pdbx_seq_one_letter_code
_entity_poly.pdbx_strand_id
1 'polypeptide(L)'
;MNQWKDEEPVEKSRSQRKRESTAMQRLGEDLTRLPHSALAGLGVSAAVIEAVREYAAMKTHESRRRQMQYIGRMMREMDDAEAVVQRLAALKEGRQVDAEAFHHLERLREQLLLDDGSGMQALLEQYPQADVQHVRQLVRNARKERENQKPPKNYRALFRYLRDLEA
;
A
#
# COMPACT_ATOMS: atom_id res chain seq x y z
N MET A 1 -23.84 12.07 -52.84
CA MET A 1 -22.72 13.03 -52.68
C MET A 1 -22.53 13.31 -51.20
N ASN A 2 -21.30 13.11 -50.73
CA ASN A 2 -20.66 13.47 -49.45
C ASN A 2 -21.42 13.35 -48.11
N GLN A 3 -21.09 12.30 -47.36
CA GLN A 3 -21.03 12.33 -45.90
C GLN A 3 -19.61 11.93 -45.48
N TRP A 4 -18.74 12.93 -45.29
CA TRP A 4 -17.49 12.77 -44.55
C TRP A 4 -17.58 13.74 -43.39
N LYS A 5 -17.87 13.20 -42.21
CA LYS A 5 -17.83 13.93 -40.96
C LYS A 5 -16.44 13.65 -40.40
N ASP A 6 -15.50 14.51 -40.72
CA ASP A 6 -14.16 14.47 -40.15
C ASP A 6 -14.28 14.71 -38.65
N GLU A 7 -14.13 13.65 -37.86
CA GLU A 7 -13.80 13.77 -36.44
C GLU A 7 -12.36 14.26 -36.34
N GLU A 8 -12.18 15.58 -36.34
CA GLU A 8 -10.87 16.16 -36.02
C GLU A 8 -10.44 15.70 -34.61
N PRO A 9 -9.22 15.16 -34.45
CA PRO A 9 -8.72 14.79 -33.14
C PRO A 9 -8.62 16.05 -32.28
N VAL A 10 -9.38 16.08 -31.19
CA VAL A 10 -9.41 17.19 -30.22
C VAL A 10 -7.99 17.52 -29.76
N GLU A 11 -7.43 18.63 -30.23
CA GLU A 11 -6.10 19.06 -29.81
C GLU A 11 -6.07 19.27 -28.28
N LYS A 12 -5.19 18.54 -27.59
CA LYS A 12 -5.04 18.67 -26.13
C LYS A 12 -4.71 20.10 -25.74
N SER A 13 -5.49 20.67 -24.83
CA SER A 13 -5.27 22.04 -24.35
C SER A 13 -3.92 22.18 -23.62
N ARG A 14 -3.35 23.39 -23.61
CA ARG A 14 -2.13 23.72 -22.83
C ARG A 14 -2.26 23.30 -21.36
N SER A 15 -3.46 23.40 -20.79
CA SER A 15 -3.73 23.02 -19.40
C SER A 15 -3.71 21.50 -19.17
N GLN A 16 -4.15 20.70 -20.16
CA GLN A 16 -4.14 19.24 -20.09
C GLN A 16 -2.71 18.71 -20.23
N ARG A 17 -1.94 19.20 -21.21
CA ARG A 17 -0.52 18.84 -21.38
C ARG A 17 0.30 19.10 -20.11
N LYS A 18 0.04 20.22 -19.42
CA LYS A 18 0.69 20.52 -18.13
C LYS A 18 0.30 19.54 -17.02
N ARG A 19 -0.98 19.15 -16.95
CA ARG A 19 -1.48 18.16 -15.97
C ARG A 19 -0.87 16.78 -16.21
N GLU A 20 -0.85 16.31 -17.46
CA GLU A 20 -0.24 15.03 -17.84
C GLU A 20 1.25 14.99 -17.51
N SER A 21 1.97 16.06 -17.84
CA SER A 21 3.41 16.17 -17.51
C SER A 21 3.66 16.11 -16.00
N THR A 22 2.83 16.80 -15.21
CA THR A 22 2.89 16.77 -13.75
C THR A 22 2.56 15.36 -13.20
N ALA A 23 1.59 14.68 -13.79
CA ALA A 23 1.22 13.33 -13.40
C ALA A 23 2.36 12.34 -13.63
N MET A 24 3.04 12.40 -14.78
CA MET A 24 4.19 11.54 -15.07
C MET A 24 5.40 11.84 -14.18
N GLN A 25 5.59 13.11 -13.80
CA GLN A 25 6.60 13.50 -12.83
C GLN A 25 6.33 12.89 -11.45
N ARG A 26 5.07 12.91 -11.01
CA ARG A 26 4.63 12.28 -9.77
C ARG A 26 4.73 10.76 -9.82
N LEU A 27 4.43 10.14 -10.96
CA LEU A 27 4.64 8.71 -11.16
C LEU A 27 6.11 8.36 -10.94
N GLY A 28 7.03 9.09 -11.58
CA GLY A 28 8.46 8.91 -11.39
C GLY A 28 8.88 9.05 -9.92
N GLU A 29 8.32 10.03 -9.20
CA GLU A 29 8.55 10.19 -7.76
C GLU A 29 8.05 8.99 -6.95
N ASP A 30 6.83 8.51 -7.22
CA ASP A 30 6.26 7.35 -6.55
C ASP A 30 7.12 6.09 -6.75
N LEU A 31 7.67 5.88 -7.96
CA LEU A 31 8.57 4.76 -8.24
C LEU A 31 9.82 4.80 -7.35
N THR A 32 10.38 5.98 -7.08
CA THR A 32 11.57 6.10 -6.20
C THR A 32 11.34 5.68 -4.75
N ARG A 33 10.07 5.54 -4.33
CA ARG A 33 9.68 5.13 -2.98
C ARG A 33 9.39 3.64 -2.86
N LEU A 34 9.48 2.88 -3.95
CA LEU A 34 9.17 1.46 -3.97
C LEU A 34 10.44 0.61 -3.82
N PRO A 35 10.35 -0.56 -3.17
CA PRO A 35 11.44 -1.52 -3.19
C PRO A 35 11.64 -2.08 -4.61
N HIS A 36 12.85 -2.57 -4.89
CA HIS A 36 13.22 -3.08 -6.21
C HIS A 36 12.29 -4.21 -6.72
N SER A 37 11.85 -5.11 -5.83
CA SER A 37 10.91 -6.18 -6.18
C SER A 37 9.56 -5.67 -6.64
N ALA A 38 9.04 -4.61 -6.01
CA ALA A 38 7.79 -3.98 -6.42
C ALA A 38 7.93 -3.25 -7.76
N LEU A 39 9.08 -2.59 -8.01
CA LEU A 39 9.35 -1.93 -9.29
C LEU A 39 9.34 -2.91 -10.46
N ALA A 40 9.99 -4.08 -10.32
CA ALA A 40 9.98 -5.10 -11.35
C ALA A 40 8.55 -5.60 -11.66
N GLY A 41 7.70 -5.75 -10.64
CA GLY A 41 6.29 -6.15 -10.79
C GLY A 41 5.41 -5.09 -11.47
N LEU A 42 5.84 -3.83 -11.53
CA LEU A 42 5.13 -2.76 -12.22
C LEU A 42 5.36 -2.75 -13.74
N GLY A 43 6.20 -3.63 -14.29
CA GLY A 43 6.40 -3.72 -15.75
C GLY A 43 7.10 -2.50 -16.35
N VAL A 44 7.85 -1.73 -15.55
CA VAL A 44 8.70 -0.65 -16.06
C VAL A 44 9.96 -1.21 -16.72
N SER A 45 10.53 -0.47 -17.67
CA SER A 45 11.77 -0.90 -18.34
C SER A 45 12.97 -0.98 -17.39
N ALA A 46 13.96 -1.81 -17.75
CA ALA A 46 15.20 -1.91 -16.98
C ALA A 46 15.92 -0.54 -16.82
N ALA A 47 15.80 0.33 -17.83
CA ALA A 47 16.34 1.69 -17.77
C ALA A 47 15.67 2.56 -16.69
N VAL A 48 14.35 2.42 -16.50
CA VAL A 48 13.62 3.10 -15.42
C VAL A 48 14.08 2.59 -14.06
N ILE A 49 14.21 1.26 -13.91
CA ILE A 49 14.67 0.64 -12.67
C ILE A 49 16.09 1.12 -12.31
N GLU A 50 16.98 1.17 -13.29
CA GLU A 50 18.34 1.68 -13.13
C GLU A 50 18.36 3.14 -12.70
N ALA A 51 17.61 4.01 -13.41
CA ALA A 51 17.57 5.43 -13.08
C ALA A 51 17.03 5.69 -11.66
N VAL A 52 16.07 4.89 -11.19
CA VAL A 52 15.57 4.93 -9.81
C VAL A 52 16.66 4.50 -8.81
N ARG A 53 17.44 3.46 -9.13
CA ARG A 53 18.58 3.03 -8.29
C ARG A 53 19.64 4.11 -8.19
N GLU A 54 19.99 4.73 -9.31
CA GLU A 54 20.93 5.86 -9.36
C GLU A 54 20.41 7.04 -8.52
N TYR A 55 19.13 7.37 -8.65
CA TYR A 55 18.49 8.42 -7.84
C TYR A 55 18.70 8.19 -6.34
N ALA A 56 18.54 6.95 -5.87
CA ALA A 56 18.74 6.59 -4.47
C ALA A 56 20.21 6.75 -4.01
N ALA A 57 21.17 6.48 -4.90
CA ALA A 57 22.61 6.61 -4.60
C ALA A 57 23.10 8.07 -4.60
N MET A 58 22.38 8.99 -5.25
CA MET A 58 22.77 10.40 -5.31
C MET A 58 22.68 11.10 -3.95
N LYS A 59 23.69 11.93 -3.65
CA LYS A 59 23.82 12.63 -2.36
C LYS A 59 23.38 14.10 -2.40
N THR A 60 23.55 14.76 -3.55
CA THR A 60 23.26 16.20 -3.68
C THR A 60 21.83 16.45 -4.15
N HIS A 61 21.24 17.55 -3.66
CA HIS A 61 19.89 17.95 -4.04
C HIS A 61 19.77 18.19 -5.56
N GLU A 62 20.75 18.84 -6.16
CA GLU A 62 20.71 19.15 -7.60
C GLU A 62 20.83 17.90 -8.48
N SER A 63 21.68 16.93 -8.12
CA SER A 63 21.75 15.67 -8.87
C SER A 63 20.44 14.88 -8.75
N ARG A 64 19.87 14.78 -7.53
CA ARG A 64 18.55 14.15 -7.33
C ARG A 64 17.46 14.84 -8.13
N ARG A 65 17.42 16.17 -8.13
CA ARG A 65 16.43 16.96 -8.88
C ARG A 65 16.50 16.66 -10.38
N ARG A 66 17.69 16.65 -10.97
CA ARG A 66 17.89 16.35 -12.39
C ARG A 66 17.54 14.91 -12.73
N GLN A 67 17.94 13.95 -11.87
CA GLN A 67 17.59 12.55 -12.07
C GLN A 67 16.08 12.31 -11.98
N MET A 68 15.40 12.99 -11.05
CA MET A 68 13.94 12.95 -10.94
C MET A 68 13.26 13.48 -12.20
N GLN A 69 13.77 14.57 -12.80
CA GLN A 69 13.28 15.07 -14.09
C GLN A 69 13.51 14.10 -15.24
N TYR A 70 14.66 13.42 -15.25
CA TYR A 70 14.97 12.38 -16.23
C TYR A 70 14.01 11.18 -16.11
N ILE A 71 13.78 10.68 -14.89
CA ILE A 71 12.79 9.62 -14.63
C ILE A 71 11.39 10.06 -15.10
N GLY A 72 10.96 11.29 -14.76
CA GLY A 72 9.68 11.82 -15.21
C GLY A 72 9.57 11.96 -16.73
N ARG A 73 10.69 12.23 -17.43
CA ARG A 73 10.75 12.21 -18.90
C ARG A 73 10.58 10.81 -19.45
N MET A 74 11.32 9.82 -18.92
CA MET A 74 11.16 8.42 -19.33
C MET A 74 9.72 7.94 -19.14
N MET A 75 9.05 8.34 -18.06
CA MET A 75 7.64 8.01 -17.86
C MET A 75 6.71 8.61 -18.92
N ARG A 76 7.00 9.82 -19.42
CA ARG A 76 6.21 10.46 -20.48
C ARG A 76 6.42 9.83 -21.86
N GLU A 77 7.63 9.33 -22.11
CA GLU A 77 8.02 8.73 -23.40
C GLU A 77 7.66 7.24 -23.48
N MET A 78 7.14 6.66 -22.40
CA MET A 78 6.80 5.25 -22.33
C MET A 78 5.35 5.01 -22.81
N ASP A 79 5.19 4.09 -23.76
CA ASP A 79 3.89 3.80 -24.39
C ASP A 79 2.86 3.21 -23.42
N ASP A 80 3.30 2.44 -22.41
CA ASP A 80 2.44 1.77 -21.43
C ASP A 80 2.39 2.46 -20.05
N ALA A 81 2.70 3.77 -19.99
CA ALA A 81 2.69 4.54 -18.74
C ALA A 81 1.38 4.47 -17.97
N GLU A 82 0.25 4.42 -18.67
CA GLU A 82 -1.06 4.26 -18.04
C GLU A 82 -1.21 2.91 -17.34
N ALA A 83 -0.69 1.83 -17.93
CA ALA A 83 -0.72 0.51 -17.31
C ALA A 83 0.14 0.46 -16.03
N VAL A 84 1.29 1.15 -16.02
CA VAL A 84 2.11 1.32 -14.81
C VAL A 84 1.35 2.09 -13.73
N VAL A 85 0.63 3.16 -14.08
CA VAL A 85 -0.21 3.91 -13.14
C VAL A 85 -1.28 3.01 -12.52
N GLN A 86 -1.97 2.20 -13.33
CA GLN A 86 -3.00 1.27 -12.85
C GLN A 86 -2.43 0.20 -11.91
N ARG A 87 -1.29 -0.43 -12.29
CA ARG A 87 -0.61 -1.41 -11.44
C ARG A 87 -0.14 -0.79 -10.12
N LEU A 88 0.37 0.44 -10.16
CA LEU A 88 0.77 1.17 -8.97
C LEU A 88 -0.45 1.49 -8.07
N ALA A 89 -1.58 1.87 -8.66
CA ALA A 89 -2.82 2.10 -7.92
C ALA A 89 -3.29 0.82 -7.23
N ALA A 90 -3.36 -0.30 -7.95
CA ALA A 90 -3.71 -1.60 -7.38
C ALA A 90 -2.75 -2.04 -6.25
N LEU A 91 -1.45 -1.77 -6.40
CA LEU A 91 -0.47 -2.03 -5.34
C LEU A 91 -0.69 -1.15 -4.09
N LYS A 92 -1.09 0.11 -4.28
CA LYS A 92 -1.42 1.02 -3.16
C LYS A 92 -2.72 0.59 -2.48
N GLU A 93 -3.71 0.20 -3.25
CA GLU A 93 -4.99 -0.30 -2.75
C GLU A 93 -4.81 -1.60 -1.95
N GLY A 94 -4.06 -2.58 -2.48
CA GLY A 94 -3.75 -3.80 -1.75
C GLY A 94 -3.05 -3.53 -0.41
N ARG A 95 -2.06 -2.62 -0.38
CA ARG A 95 -1.42 -2.21 0.88
C ARG A 95 -2.36 -1.49 1.83
N GLN A 96 -3.33 -0.73 1.31
CA GLN A 96 -4.34 -0.07 2.13
C GLN A 96 -5.29 -1.09 2.74
N VAL A 97 -5.76 -2.07 1.96
CA VAL A 97 -6.59 -3.19 2.44
C VAL A 97 -5.85 -3.98 3.52
N ASP A 98 -4.57 -4.31 3.30
CA ASP A 98 -3.74 -5.00 4.29
C ASP A 98 -3.59 -4.18 5.58
N ALA A 99 -3.43 -2.86 5.48
CA ALA A 99 -3.32 -1.98 6.63
C ALA A 99 -4.66 -1.85 7.38
N GLU A 100 -5.78 -1.77 6.66
CA GLU A 100 -7.12 -1.73 7.23
C GLU A 100 -7.46 -3.02 7.97
N ALA A 101 -7.15 -4.18 7.37
CA ALA A 101 -7.27 -5.49 8.00
C ALA A 101 -6.39 -5.58 9.25
N PHE A 102 -5.12 -5.18 9.17
CA PHE A 102 -4.23 -5.12 10.32
C PHE A 102 -4.81 -4.28 11.46
N HIS A 103 -5.27 -3.05 11.17
CA HIS A 103 -5.86 -2.18 12.18
C HIS A 103 -7.19 -2.71 12.72
N HIS A 104 -7.97 -3.43 11.91
CA HIS A 104 -9.18 -4.12 12.35
C HIS A 104 -8.86 -5.18 13.41
N LEU A 105 -7.88 -6.05 13.13
CA LEU A 105 -7.41 -7.05 14.10
C LEU A 105 -6.84 -6.42 15.37
N GLU A 106 -6.15 -5.27 15.26
CA GLU A 106 -5.68 -4.53 16.44
C GLU A 106 -6.84 -4.03 17.30
N ARG A 107 -7.87 -3.42 16.69
CA ARG A 107 -9.06 -2.96 17.43
C ARG A 107 -9.78 -4.11 18.11
N LEU A 108 -9.95 -5.23 17.41
CA LEU A 108 -10.58 -6.43 17.97
C LEU A 108 -9.77 -6.99 19.15
N ARG A 109 -8.43 -7.03 19.04
CA ARG A 109 -7.55 -7.41 20.16
C ARG A 109 -7.73 -6.48 21.35
N GLU A 110 -7.73 -5.16 21.14
CA GLU A 110 -7.94 -4.20 22.24
C GLU A 110 -9.31 -4.39 22.90
N GLN A 111 -10.37 -4.61 22.11
CA GLN A 111 -11.71 -4.91 22.62
C GLN A 111 -11.75 -6.20 23.42
N LEU A 112 -11.06 -7.25 22.98
CA LEU A 112 -10.95 -8.52 23.73
C LEU A 112 -10.24 -8.34 25.08
N LEU A 113 -9.36 -7.34 25.19
CA LEU A 113 -8.73 -7.00 26.47
C LEU A 113 -9.64 -6.19 27.40
N LEU A 114 -10.80 -5.72 26.94
CA LEU A 114 -11.84 -5.13 27.81
C LEU A 114 -12.58 -6.23 28.59
N ASP A 115 -12.82 -5.99 29.88
CA ASP A 115 -13.45 -6.97 30.78
C ASP A 115 -14.98 -6.90 30.80
N ASP A 116 -15.57 -6.52 29.66
CA ASP A 116 -17.00 -6.33 29.50
C ASP A 116 -17.65 -7.39 28.58
N GLY A 117 -16.84 -8.31 28.04
CA GLY A 117 -17.29 -9.37 27.13
C GLY A 117 -17.60 -8.91 25.71
N SER A 118 -17.57 -7.60 25.42
CA SER A 118 -17.90 -7.03 24.11
C SER A 118 -16.99 -7.57 23.00
N GLY A 119 -15.68 -7.66 23.26
CA GLY A 119 -14.72 -8.20 22.30
C GLY A 119 -14.93 -9.68 21.97
N MET A 120 -15.39 -10.49 22.95
CA MET A 120 -15.68 -11.91 22.71
C MET A 120 -16.93 -12.08 21.84
N GLN A 121 -17.95 -11.25 22.06
CA GLN A 121 -19.13 -11.22 21.21
C GLN A 121 -18.75 -10.83 19.78
N ALA A 122 -18.02 -9.72 19.60
CA ALA A 122 -17.59 -9.25 18.28
C ALA A 122 -16.73 -10.28 17.55
N LEU A 123 -15.87 -11.02 18.28
CA LEU A 123 -15.08 -12.12 17.72
C LEU A 123 -15.98 -13.24 17.17
N LEU A 124 -16.97 -13.69 17.95
CA LEU A 124 -17.82 -14.81 17.55
C LEU A 124 -18.83 -14.46 16.47
N GLU A 125 -19.23 -13.19 16.38
CA GLU A 125 -20.02 -12.68 15.25
C GLU A 125 -19.25 -12.72 13.93
N GLN A 126 -17.95 -12.43 13.96
CA GLN A 126 -17.08 -12.43 12.78
C GLN A 126 -16.51 -13.81 12.46
N TYR A 127 -16.12 -14.57 13.49
CA TYR A 127 -15.44 -15.85 13.40
C TYR A 127 -16.12 -16.90 14.30
N PRO A 128 -17.26 -17.47 13.87
CA PRO A 128 -18.00 -18.45 14.67
C PRO A 128 -17.19 -19.71 15.03
N GLN A 129 -16.16 -20.03 14.25
CA GLN A 129 -15.24 -21.16 14.45
C GLN A 129 -14.12 -20.89 15.47
N ALA A 130 -14.02 -19.68 16.03
CA ALA A 130 -12.94 -19.33 16.95
C ALA A 130 -12.97 -20.19 18.22
N ASP A 131 -11.79 -20.63 18.68
CA ASP A 131 -11.63 -21.33 19.95
C ASP A 131 -11.71 -20.33 21.11
N VAL A 132 -12.92 -20.20 21.64
CA VAL A 132 -13.24 -19.33 22.78
C VAL A 132 -12.33 -19.57 23.97
N GLN A 133 -11.98 -20.83 24.26
CA GLN A 133 -11.16 -21.16 25.43
C GLN A 133 -9.71 -20.71 25.22
N HIS A 134 -9.19 -20.93 24.01
CA HIS A 134 -7.86 -20.45 23.64
C HIS A 134 -7.77 -18.92 23.73
N VAL A 135 -8.75 -18.20 23.18
CA VAL A 135 -8.78 -16.73 23.23
C VAL A 135 -8.88 -16.23 24.66
N ARG A 136 -9.75 -16.80 25.50
CA ARG A 136 -9.84 -16.44 26.93
C ARG A 136 -8.52 -16.65 27.65
N GLN A 137 -7.80 -17.72 27.34
CA GLN A 137 -6.48 -17.97 27.93
C GLN A 137 -5.47 -16.90 27.53
N LEU A 138 -5.42 -16.53 26.25
CA LEU A 138 -4.53 -15.49 25.73
C LEU A 138 -4.86 -14.11 26.33
N VAL A 139 -6.13 -13.74 26.41
CA VAL A 139 -6.61 -12.47 26.99
C VAL A 139 -6.20 -12.38 28.47
N ARG A 140 -6.52 -13.40 29.28
CA ARG A 140 -6.17 -13.40 30.71
C ARG A 140 -4.66 -13.27 30.92
N ASN A 141 -3.87 -14.01 30.15
CA ASN A 141 -2.42 -13.95 30.25
C ASN A 141 -1.86 -12.59 29.79
N ALA A 142 -2.40 -12.00 28.73
CA ALA A 142 -1.97 -10.69 28.22
C ALA A 142 -2.28 -9.56 29.22
N ARG A 143 -3.44 -9.60 29.90
CA ARG A 143 -3.75 -8.68 30.99
C ARG A 143 -2.76 -8.82 32.15
N LYS A 144 -2.50 -10.05 32.57
CA LYS A 144 -1.51 -10.34 33.62
C LYS A 144 -0.10 -9.90 33.23
N GLU A 145 0.30 -10.04 31.96
CA GLU A 145 1.58 -9.52 31.47
C GLU A 145 1.66 -8.00 31.60
N ARG A 146 0.61 -7.29 31.19
CA ARG A 146 0.51 -5.83 31.28
C ARG A 146 0.53 -5.34 32.73
N GLU A 147 -0.23 -5.96 33.62
CA GLU A 147 -0.25 -5.65 35.05
C GLU A 147 1.12 -5.83 35.71
N ASN A 148 1.84 -6.89 35.33
CA ASN A 148 3.17 -7.21 35.88
C ASN A 148 4.32 -6.57 35.09
N GLN A 149 4.05 -5.67 34.13
CA GLN A 149 5.05 -5.02 33.27
C GLN A 149 5.98 -6.02 32.55
N LYS A 150 5.47 -7.20 32.21
CA LYS A 150 6.21 -8.26 31.52
C LYS A 150 6.20 -8.03 30.01
N PRO A 151 7.16 -8.62 29.26
CA PRO A 151 7.12 -8.61 27.80
C PRO A 151 5.77 -9.12 27.26
N PRO A 152 5.18 -8.47 26.23
CA PRO A 152 3.81 -8.72 25.75
C PRO A 152 3.73 -9.96 24.85
N LYS A 153 4.09 -11.13 25.37
CA LYS A 153 4.15 -12.39 24.61
C LYS A 153 2.74 -12.85 24.22
N ASN A 154 1.80 -12.89 25.17
CA ASN A 154 0.44 -13.35 24.91
C ASN A 154 -0.35 -12.33 24.09
N TYR A 155 -0.06 -11.05 24.24
CA TYR A 155 -0.62 -9.98 23.38
C TYR A 155 -0.24 -10.18 21.90
N ARG A 156 1.04 -10.49 21.62
CA ARG A 156 1.51 -10.82 20.26
C ARG A 156 0.94 -12.16 19.76
N ALA A 157 0.78 -13.14 20.66
CA ALA A 157 0.18 -14.43 20.31
C ALA A 157 -1.31 -14.29 19.96
N LEU A 158 -2.06 -13.44 20.68
CA LEU A 158 -3.46 -13.13 20.37
C LEU A 158 -3.60 -12.51 18.99
N PHE A 159 -2.78 -11.51 18.65
CA PHE A 159 -2.80 -10.93 17.31
C PHE A 159 -2.53 -11.97 16.21
N ARG A 160 -1.54 -12.85 16.40
CA ARG A 160 -1.25 -13.92 15.44
C ARG A 160 -2.43 -14.87 15.27
N TYR A 161 -3.04 -15.30 16.37
CA TYR A 161 -4.21 -16.17 16.34
C TYR A 161 -5.38 -15.51 15.58
N LEU A 162 -5.67 -14.23 15.84
CA LEU A 162 -6.73 -13.50 15.13
C LEU A 162 -6.44 -13.39 13.64
N ARG A 163 -5.19 -13.14 13.25
CA ARG A 163 -4.78 -13.12 11.85
C ARG A 163 -4.92 -14.49 11.18
N ASP A 164 -4.61 -15.56 11.90
CA ASP A 164 -4.72 -16.93 11.38
C ASP A 164 -6.20 -17.38 11.24
N LEU A 165 -7.17 -16.67 11.83
CA LEU A 165 -8.60 -16.88 11.60
C LEU A 165 -9.14 -16.16 10.35
N GLU A 166 -8.45 -15.12 9.89
CA GLU A 166 -8.81 -14.34 8.69
C GLU A 166 -8.24 -14.96 7.39
N ALA A 167 -7.19 -15.78 7.51
CA ALA A 167 -6.49 -16.46 6.41
C ALA A 167 -7.18 -17.76 5.98
#